data_AF-A0A975SQC8-F1
#
_entry.id   AF-A0A975SQC8-F1
#
_cell.length_a   1.000
_cell.length_b   1.000
_cell.length_c   1.000
_cell.angle_alpha   90.00
_cell.angle_beta   90.00
_cell.angle_gamma   90.00
#
_symmetry.space_group_name_H-M   'P 1'
#
loop_
_entity.id
_entity.type
_entity.pdbx_description
1 polymer ?
#
loop_
_entity_poly.entity_id
_entity_poly.type
_entity_poly.pdbx_seq_one_letter_code
_entity_poly.pdbx_strand_id
1 'polypeptide(L)'
;MIIELDGDLLLSQAQAIAHGIAPNDNFDSGLALSLRERWPALYKDFRHYCHLHSPRPGSLWAWSGVGGPRIVCLFTQAGSDNPGGKPGKATVENVRHSLKELARWLAAENIQSLALPRLATGVGGLDWAAVQPLVAQALADYPGKVYVYTTFHPDVAGAEARA
;
A
#
# COMPACT_ATOMS: atom_id res chain seq x y z
N MET A 1 3.34 -1.43 17.08
CA MET A 1 1.93 -1.42 17.57
C MET A 1 1.00 -1.02 16.44
N ILE A 2 -0.09 -1.77 16.20
CA ILE A 2 -1.10 -1.45 15.18
C ILE A 2 -2.23 -0.64 15.82
N ILE A 3 -2.62 0.45 15.19
CA ILE A 3 -3.69 1.36 15.60
C ILE A 3 -4.69 1.42 14.45
N GLU A 4 -5.94 1.02 14.70
CA GLU A 4 -7.02 1.18 13.72
C GLU A 4 -7.59 2.60 13.82
N LEU A 5 -7.79 3.24 12.67
CA LEU A 5 -8.27 4.61 12.56
C LEU A 5 -9.40 4.72 11.54
N ASP A 6 -10.25 5.71 11.75
CA ASP A 6 -11.23 6.18 10.79
C ASP A 6 -10.72 7.49 10.16
N GLY A 7 -10.89 7.66 8.86
CA GLY A 7 -10.47 8.87 8.14
C GLY A 7 -10.02 8.63 6.71
N ASP A 8 -9.41 9.65 6.12
CA ASP A 8 -8.75 9.60 4.83
C ASP A 8 -7.25 9.32 5.03
N LEU A 9 -6.82 8.17 4.53
CA LEU A 9 -5.43 7.73 4.56
C LEU A 9 -4.49 8.69 3.82
N LEU A 10 -4.98 9.43 2.82
CA LEU A 10 -4.17 10.42 2.11
C LEU A 10 -3.78 11.60 3.02
N LEU A 11 -4.54 11.85 4.10
CA LEU A 11 -4.24 12.91 5.06
C LEU A 11 -3.30 12.45 6.19
N SER A 12 -2.88 11.18 6.18
CA SER A 12 -1.92 10.62 7.12
C SER A 12 -0.65 11.46 7.20
N GLN A 13 -0.11 11.60 8.42
CA GLN A 13 1.20 12.22 8.69
C GLN A 13 2.29 11.14 8.85
N ALA A 14 2.00 9.89 8.49
CA ALA A 14 2.98 8.82 8.49
C ALA A 14 4.10 9.08 7.47
N GLN A 15 5.31 8.62 7.80
CA GLN A 15 6.47 8.73 6.92
C GLN A 15 6.32 7.89 5.65
N ALA A 16 5.60 6.77 5.73
CA ALA A 16 5.25 5.95 4.58
C ALA A 16 3.75 5.67 4.51
N ILE A 17 3.24 5.62 3.28
CA ILE A 17 1.90 5.13 2.96
C ILE A 17 2.09 3.90 2.07
N ALA A 18 1.52 2.76 2.46
CA ALA A 18 1.54 1.56 1.63
C ALA A 18 0.12 1.18 1.17
N HIS A 19 -0.01 0.67 -0.05
CA HIS A 19 -1.28 0.21 -0.59
C HIS A 19 -1.11 -1.04 -1.46
N GLY A 20 -2.20 -1.79 -1.61
CA GLY A 20 -2.26 -2.96 -2.47
C GLY A 20 -2.57 -2.58 -3.91
N ILE A 21 -1.82 -3.15 -4.85
CA ILE A 21 -2.02 -2.98 -6.29
C ILE A 21 -1.58 -4.25 -7.04
N ALA A 22 -1.81 -4.29 -8.35
CA ALA A 22 -1.19 -5.26 -9.26
C ALA A 22 0.02 -4.67 -9.98
N PRO A 23 0.94 -5.52 -10.47
CA PRO A 23 1.87 -5.14 -11.52
C PRO A 23 1.12 -4.55 -12.73
N ASN A 24 1.66 -3.49 -13.33
CA ASN A 24 1.08 -2.82 -14.51
C ASN A 24 -0.34 -2.21 -14.30
N ASP A 25 -0.77 -1.95 -13.07
CA ASP A 25 -2.05 -1.30 -12.80
C ASP A 25 -2.10 0.14 -13.37
N ASN A 26 -3.28 0.56 -13.83
CA ASN A 26 -3.49 1.88 -14.43
C ASN A 26 -3.76 2.99 -13.40
N PHE A 27 -3.91 2.66 -12.12
CA PHE A 27 -4.30 3.59 -11.05
C PHE A 27 -5.56 4.37 -11.45
N ASP A 28 -6.60 3.67 -11.90
CA ASP A 28 -7.82 4.26 -12.47
C ASP A 28 -9.04 4.19 -11.54
N SER A 29 -8.87 3.58 -10.36
CA SER A 29 -9.94 3.43 -9.37
C SER A 29 -9.43 3.36 -7.93
N GLY A 30 -10.33 3.63 -6.98
CA GLY A 30 -10.08 3.50 -5.54
C GLY A 30 -8.90 4.34 -5.05
N LEU A 31 -8.20 3.84 -4.02
CA LEU A 31 -7.05 4.53 -3.43
C LEU A 31 -5.92 4.77 -4.45
N ALA A 32 -5.72 3.86 -5.41
CA ALA A 32 -4.69 4.02 -6.44
C ALA A 32 -4.93 5.25 -7.31
N LEU A 33 -6.20 5.51 -7.70
CA LEU A 33 -6.57 6.74 -8.42
C LEU A 33 -6.26 7.97 -7.59
N SER A 34 -6.68 8.00 -6.32
CA SER A 34 -6.45 9.18 -5.47
C SER A 34 -4.96 9.43 -5.21
N LEU A 35 -4.14 8.38 -5.09
CA LEU A 35 -2.67 8.50 -5.04
C LEU A 35 -2.10 9.09 -6.34
N ARG A 36 -2.60 8.66 -7.51
CA ARG A 36 -2.19 9.19 -8.82
C ARG A 36 -2.58 10.65 -9.00
N GLU A 37 -3.78 11.04 -8.57
CA GLU A 37 -4.25 12.42 -8.65
C GLU A 37 -3.42 13.33 -7.74
N ARG A 38 -3.10 12.87 -6.53
CA ARG A 38 -2.31 13.64 -5.57
C ARG A 38 -0.82 13.70 -5.89
N TRP A 39 -0.26 12.61 -6.42
CA TRP A 39 1.16 12.52 -6.81
C TRP A 39 1.29 12.01 -8.26
N PRO A 40 1.03 12.83 -9.30
CA PRO A 40 1.08 12.35 -10.70
C PRO A 40 2.43 11.76 -11.14
N ALA A 41 3.54 12.22 -10.54
CA ALA A 41 4.88 11.69 -10.79
C ALA A 41 5.03 10.24 -10.31
N LEU A 42 4.38 9.85 -9.20
CA LEU A 42 4.34 8.46 -8.72
C LEU A 42 3.91 7.51 -9.82
N TYR A 43 2.80 7.83 -10.49
CA TYR A 43 2.24 6.96 -11.52
C TYR A 43 3.14 6.89 -12.77
N LYS A 44 3.76 8.00 -13.16
CA LYS A 44 4.71 8.02 -14.27
C LYS A 44 5.89 7.10 -13.99
N ASP A 45 6.47 7.18 -12.79
CA ASP A 45 7.62 6.39 -12.39
C ASP A 45 7.25 4.92 -12.18
N PHE A 46 6.05 4.65 -11.63
CA PHE A 46 5.51 3.31 -11.47
C PHE A 46 5.39 2.58 -12.81
N ARG A 47 4.81 3.24 -13.83
CA ARG A 47 4.69 2.66 -15.18
C ARG A 47 6.05 2.37 -15.79
N HIS A 48 7.00 3.31 -15.64
CA HIS A 48 8.35 3.11 -16.15
C HIS A 48 9.04 1.93 -15.45
N TYR A 49 8.92 1.84 -14.12
CA TYR A 49 9.43 0.72 -13.34
C TYR A 49 8.83 -0.61 -13.79
N CYS A 50 7.50 -0.70 -13.92
CA CYS A 50 6.85 -1.94 -14.32
C CYS A 50 7.25 -2.39 -15.72
N HIS A 51 7.39 -1.45 -16.66
CA HIS A 51 7.84 -1.74 -18.02
C HIS A 51 9.26 -2.30 -18.07
N LEU A 52 10.18 -1.75 -17.25
CA LEU A 52 11.57 -2.18 -17.23
C LEU A 52 11.81 -3.49 -16.48
N HIS A 53 11.09 -3.70 -15.37
CA HIS A 53 11.44 -4.75 -14.41
C HIS A 53 10.45 -5.92 -14.38
N SER A 54 9.26 -5.77 -15.00
CA SER A 54 8.20 -6.79 -14.97
C SER A 54 7.98 -7.39 -13.57
N PRO A 55 7.61 -6.55 -12.57
CA PRO A 55 7.58 -6.96 -11.18
C PRO A 55 6.60 -8.10 -10.96
N ARG A 56 6.99 -9.04 -10.10
CA ARG A 56 6.18 -10.22 -9.78
C ARG A 56 5.17 -9.90 -8.68
N PRO A 57 3.97 -10.50 -8.70
CA PRO A 57 3.10 -10.49 -7.53
C PRO A 57 3.83 -10.98 -6.27
N GLY A 58 3.47 -10.42 -5.13
CA GLY A 58 4.12 -10.65 -3.84
C GLY A 58 5.36 -9.79 -3.58
N SER A 59 5.84 -9.01 -4.55
CA SER A 59 6.94 -8.05 -4.33
C SER A 59 6.42 -6.65 -3.94
N LEU A 60 7.34 -5.70 -3.88
CA LEU A 60 7.11 -4.31 -3.48
C LEU A 60 7.87 -3.37 -4.42
N TRP A 61 7.31 -2.19 -4.64
CA TRP A 61 8.02 -1.04 -5.18
C TRP A 61 7.75 0.20 -4.32
N ALA A 62 8.80 0.96 -4.01
CA ALA A 62 8.69 2.17 -3.20
C ALA A 62 9.10 3.39 -4.02
N TRP A 63 8.39 4.49 -3.79
CA TRP A 63 8.58 5.76 -4.47
C TRP A 63 8.70 6.91 -3.48
N SER A 64 9.38 7.97 -3.89
CA SER A 64 9.49 9.20 -3.11
C SER A 64 9.43 10.40 -4.02
N GLY A 65 8.53 11.32 -3.69
CA GLY A 65 8.50 12.66 -4.25
C GLY A 65 9.26 13.66 -3.40
N VAL A 66 9.26 14.91 -3.85
CA VAL A 66 9.79 16.05 -3.07
C VAL A 66 8.79 16.41 -1.98
N GLY A 67 9.23 16.41 -0.71
CA GLY A 67 8.44 16.93 0.41
C GLY A 67 7.18 16.13 0.79
N GLY A 68 7.04 14.89 0.30
CA GLY A 68 5.91 14.01 0.60
C GLY A 68 6.32 12.71 1.30
N PRO A 69 5.36 11.87 1.70
CA PRO A 69 5.64 10.56 2.28
C PRO A 69 6.26 9.62 1.24
N ARG A 70 6.90 8.55 1.72
CA ARG A 70 7.25 7.42 0.86
C ARG A 70 5.98 6.66 0.48
N ILE A 71 5.74 6.45 -0.80
CA ILE A 71 4.59 5.67 -1.28
C ILE A 71 5.06 4.27 -1.64
N VAL A 72 4.44 3.25 -1.06
CA VAL A 72 4.84 1.85 -1.23
C VAL A 72 3.71 1.07 -1.91
N CYS A 73 3.98 0.62 -3.13
CA CYS A 73 3.10 -0.24 -3.91
C CYS A 73 3.39 -1.71 -3.55
N LEU A 74 2.47 -2.36 -2.85
CA LEU A 74 2.51 -3.78 -2.53
C LEU A 74 1.80 -4.55 -3.64
N PHE A 75 2.51 -5.44 -4.34
CA PHE A 75 1.95 -6.19 -5.47
C PHE A 75 1.11 -7.38 -4.99
N THR A 76 -0.01 -7.08 -4.32
CA THR A 76 -0.91 -8.07 -3.72
C THR A 76 -1.75 -8.84 -4.75
N GLN A 77 -1.92 -8.27 -5.95
CA GLN A 77 -2.76 -8.80 -7.03
C GLN A 77 -1.91 -9.34 -8.18
N ALA A 78 -2.47 -10.29 -8.93
CA ALA A 78 -1.91 -10.67 -10.22
C ALA A 78 -2.05 -9.52 -11.23
N GLY A 79 -1.01 -9.29 -12.03
CA GLY A 79 -1.06 -8.36 -13.16
C GLY A 79 -2.03 -8.83 -14.24
N SER A 80 -2.35 -7.93 -15.17
CA SER A 80 -3.04 -8.30 -16.41
C SER A 80 -2.01 -8.77 -17.44
N ASP A 81 -2.30 -9.88 -18.13
CA ASP A 81 -1.50 -10.36 -19.26
C ASP A 81 -1.62 -9.44 -20.50
N ASN A 82 -2.67 -8.61 -20.55
CA ASN A 82 -2.91 -7.66 -21.63
C ASN A 82 -2.57 -6.22 -21.19
N PRO A 83 -1.89 -5.42 -22.03
CA PRO A 83 -1.69 -4.00 -21.79
C PRO A 83 -3.02 -3.27 -21.58
N GLY A 84 -3.18 -2.61 -20.43
CA GLY A 84 -4.41 -1.88 -20.08
C GLY A 84 -5.57 -2.76 -19.57
N GLY A 85 -5.38 -4.07 -19.44
CA GLY A 85 -6.39 -4.96 -18.86
C GLY A 85 -6.55 -4.79 -17.34
N LYS A 86 -7.69 -5.23 -16.81
CA LYS A 86 -7.98 -5.14 -15.38
C LYS A 86 -7.13 -6.13 -14.58
N PRO A 87 -6.62 -5.74 -13.41
CA PRO A 87 -5.85 -6.63 -12.55
C PRO A 87 -6.68 -7.82 -12.08
N GLY A 88 -5.98 -8.93 -11.79
CA GLY A 88 -6.58 -10.08 -11.12
C GLY A 88 -6.94 -9.81 -9.65
N LYS A 89 -7.50 -10.81 -8.98
CA LYS A 89 -7.76 -10.73 -7.53
C LYS A 89 -6.46 -10.84 -6.73
N ALA A 90 -6.50 -10.32 -5.51
CA ALA A 90 -5.42 -10.50 -4.56
C ALA A 90 -5.44 -11.93 -4.02
N THR A 91 -4.28 -12.45 -3.65
CA THR A 91 -4.17 -13.75 -2.98
C THR A 91 -3.54 -13.59 -1.62
N VAL A 92 -3.93 -14.44 -0.67
CA VAL A 92 -3.34 -14.48 0.69
C VAL A 92 -1.82 -14.68 0.61
N GLU A 93 -1.34 -15.47 -0.35
CA GLU A 93 0.07 -15.70 -0.59
C GLU A 93 0.81 -14.42 -1.00
N ASN A 94 0.31 -13.70 -2.01
CA ASN A 94 0.92 -12.45 -2.47
C ASN A 94 0.88 -11.38 -1.38
N VAL A 95 -0.23 -11.29 -0.62
CA VAL A 95 -0.34 -10.39 0.53
C VAL A 95 0.76 -10.71 1.56
N ARG A 96 0.89 -11.98 1.95
CA ARG A 96 1.91 -12.43 2.92
C ARG A 96 3.34 -12.11 2.44
N HIS A 97 3.65 -12.39 1.17
CA HIS A 97 4.96 -12.10 0.59
C HIS A 97 5.23 -10.59 0.57
N SER A 98 4.28 -9.79 0.11
CA SER A 98 4.44 -8.33 0.02
C SER A 98 4.60 -7.67 1.40
N LEU A 99 3.89 -8.15 2.43
CA LEU A 99 4.02 -7.66 3.80
C LEU A 99 5.38 -8.02 4.42
N LYS A 100 5.94 -9.19 4.07
CA LYS A 100 7.29 -9.57 4.47
C LYS A 100 8.35 -8.66 3.84
N GLU A 101 8.20 -8.33 2.56
CA GLU A 101 9.07 -7.36 1.89
C GLU A 101 8.90 -5.95 2.46
N LEU A 102 7.67 -5.55 2.80
CA LEU A 102 7.39 -4.29 3.48
C LEU A 102 8.13 -4.19 4.82
N ALA A 103 8.05 -5.21 5.67
CA ALA A 103 8.74 -5.21 6.97
C ALA A 103 10.26 -5.01 6.82
N ARG A 104 10.87 -5.70 5.83
CA ARG A 104 12.29 -5.53 5.51
C ARG A 104 12.61 -4.13 5.02
N TRP A 105 11.78 -3.59 4.12
CA TRP A 105 11.97 -2.26 3.56
C TRP A 105 11.85 -1.16 4.64
N LEU A 106 10.85 -1.27 5.53
CA LEU A 106 10.68 -0.33 6.65
C LEU A 106 11.92 -0.28 7.56
N ALA A 107 12.50 -1.45 7.86
CA ALA A 107 13.71 -1.54 8.66
C ALA A 107 14.92 -0.94 7.94
N ALA A 108 15.10 -1.25 6.64
CA ALA A 108 16.22 -0.76 5.83
C ALA A 108 16.20 0.77 5.66
N GLU A 109 15.01 1.34 5.48
CA GLU A 109 14.82 2.79 5.30
C GLU A 109 14.62 3.55 6.63
N ASN A 110 14.68 2.84 7.77
CA ASN A 110 14.48 3.39 9.11
C ASN A 110 13.16 4.20 9.25
N ILE A 111 12.09 3.71 8.64
CA ILE A 111 10.75 4.33 8.69
C ILE A 111 10.16 4.13 10.07
N GLN A 112 9.63 5.19 10.68
CA GLN A 112 9.09 5.20 12.05
C GLN A 112 7.56 5.18 12.12
N SER A 113 6.89 5.50 11.01
CA SER A 113 5.43 5.47 10.91
C SER A 113 4.96 5.04 9.53
N LEU A 114 3.98 4.13 9.52
CA LEU A 114 3.37 3.56 8.33
C LEU A 114 1.84 3.72 8.39
N ALA A 115 1.23 4.17 7.30
CA ALA A 115 -0.21 4.10 7.08
C ALA A 115 -0.58 3.03 6.03
N LEU A 116 -1.62 2.27 6.32
CA LEU A 116 -2.17 1.19 5.49
C LEU A 116 -3.70 1.33 5.39
N PRO A 117 -4.32 1.02 4.24
CA PRO A 117 -5.76 0.75 4.20
C PRO A 117 -6.03 -0.66 4.75
N ARG A 118 -7.29 -1.09 4.75
CA ARG A 118 -7.62 -2.52 4.75
C ARG A 118 -7.05 -3.18 3.48
N LEU A 119 -5.81 -3.65 3.56
CA LEU A 119 -5.01 -4.09 2.43
C LEU A 119 -5.71 -5.21 1.65
N ALA A 120 -5.60 -5.19 0.32
CA ALA A 120 -6.14 -6.22 -0.57
C ALA A 120 -7.65 -6.49 -0.45
N THR A 121 -8.39 -5.62 0.26
CA THR A 121 -9.86 -5.60 0.28
C THR A 121 -10.41 -4.75 -0.87
N GLY A 122 -11.73 -4.79 -1.10
CA GLY A 122 -12.37 -4.03 -2.19
C GLY A 122 -12.01 -4.62 -3.57
N VAL A 123 -11.19 -3.90 -4.36
CA VAL A 123 -10.75 -4.35 -5.69
C VAL A 123 -10.01 -5.70 -5.60
N GLY A 124 -9.15 -5.84 -4.59
CA GLY A 124 -8.40 -7.07 -4.32
C GLY A 124 -9.29 -8.26 -3.91
N GLY A 125 -10.48 -8.01 -3.35
CA GLY A 125 -11.52 -9.00 -3.10
C GLY A 125 -11.31 -9.94 -1.92
N LEU A 126 -10.29 -9.74 -1.10
CA LEU A 126 -10.11 -10.54 0.13
C LEU A 126 -10.94 -9.98 1.29
N ASP A 127 -11.29 -10.86 2.23
CA ASP A 127 -11.90 -10.49 3.50
C ASP A 127 -10.85 -9.90 4.45
N TRP A 128 -11.18 -8.78 5.10
CA TRP A 128 -10.32 -8.19 6.11
C TRP A 128 -10.01 -9.16 7.26
N ALA A 129 -10.95 -10.02 7.66
CA ALA A 129 -10.71 -11.02 8.70
C ALA A 129 -9.61 -12.03 8.33
N ALA A 130 -9.37 -12.26 7.03
CA ALA A 130 -8.28 -13.10 6.55
C ALA A 130 -6.95 -12.32 6.40
N VAL A 131 -7.01 -11.02 6.12
CA VAL A 131 -5.82 -10.17 5.88
C VAL A 131 -5.26 -9.59 7.17
N GLN A 132 -6.11 -9.17 8.10
CA GLN A 132 -5.72 -8.51 9.35
C GLN A 132 -4.69 -9.31 10.17
N PRO A 133 -4.82 -10.65 10.32
CA PRO A 133 -3.80 -11.44 10.99
C PRO A 133 -2.45 -11.46 10.26
N LEU A 134 -2.44 -11.34 8.93
CA LEU A 134 -1.21 -11.30 8.14
C LEU A 134 -0.44 -10.01 8.37
N VAL A 135 -1.16 -8.88 8.42
CA VAL A 135 -0.57 -7.56 8.74
C VAL A 135 0.00 -7.57 10.15
N ALA A 136 -0.77 -8.08 11.12
CA ALA A 136 -0.33 -8.21 12.51
C ALA A 136 0.92 -9.08 12.65
N GLN A 137 0.96 -10.23 11.97
CA GLN A 137 2.13 -11.13 12.00
C GLN A 137 3.36 -10.51 11.34
N ALA A 138 3.20 -9.89 10.17
CA ALA A 138 4.35 -9.37 9.41
C ALA A 138 4.97 -8.13 10.07
N LEU A 139 4.18 -7.33 10.78
CA LEU A 139 4.61 -6.09 11.44
C LEU A 139 4.71 -6.22 12.96
N ALA A 140 4.72 -7.44 13.51
CA ALA A 140 4.77 -7.68 14.95
C ALA A 140 6.03 -7.08 15.59
N ASP A 141 7.19 -7.26 14.93
CA ASP A 141 8.49 -6.79 15.41
C ASP A 141 8.85 -5.39 14.88
N TYR A 142 7.95 -4.73 14.15
CA TYR A 142 8.19 -3.38 13.64
C TYR A 142 8.08 -2.38 14.81
N PRO A 143 9.18 -1.66 15.16
CA PRO A 143 9.20 -0.79 16.33
C PRO A 143 8.39 0.50 16.14
N GLY A 144 8.08 0.86 14.89
CA GLY A 144 7.32 2.06 14.56
C GLY A 144 5.81 1.94 14.81
N LYS A 145 5.11 3.04 14.50
CA LYS A 145 3.64 3.11 14.56
C LYS A 145 3.05 2.62 13.23
N VAL A 146 2.06 1.74 13.30
CA VAL A 146 1.29 1.30 12.13
C VAL A 146 -0.13 1.77 12.29
N TYR A 147 -0.59 2.61 11.37
CA TYR A 147 -1.96 3.10 11.30
C TYR A 147 -2.71 2.33 10.22
N VAL A 148 -3.80 1.65 10.57
CA VAL A 148 -4.66 0.95 9.63
C VAL A 148 -5.98 1.71 9.52
N TYR A 149 -6.23 2.30 8.36
CA TYR A 149 -7.47 3.02 8.07
C TYR A 149 -8.58 2.02 7.72
N THR A 150 -9.44 1.75 8.70
CA THR A 150 -10.52 0.74 8.63
C THR A 150 -11.80 1.31 8.02
N THR A 151 -12.13 2.56 8.36
CA THR A 151 -13.31 3.26 7.83
C THR A 151 -12.87 4.52 7.10
N PHE A 152 -13.32 4.67 5.85
CA PHE A 152 -13.00 5.84 5.04
C PHE A 152 -13.98 6.99 5.33
N HIS A 153 -13.44 8.14 5.69
CA HIS A 153 -14.17 9.41 5.73
C HIS A 153 -13.42 10.43 4.86
N PRO A 154 -14.00 10.86 3.72
CA PRO A 154 -13.32 11.78 2.80
C PRO A 154 -13.00 13.09 3.51
N ASP A 155 -11.80 13.62 3.25
CA ASP A 155 -11.30 14.89 3.78
C ASP A 155 -11.21 15.00 5.32
N VAL A 156 -11.31 13.87 6.03
CA VAL A 156 -11.18 13.82 7.50
C VAL A 156 -9.86 13.15 7.88
N ALA A 157 -8.99 13.87 8.59
CA ALA A 157 -7.74 13.28 9.07
C ALA A 157 -7.99 12.22 10.16
N GLY A 158 -7.26 11.12 10.10
CA GLY A 158 -7.25 10.11 11.15
C GLY A 158 -6.62 10.65 12.44
N ALA A 159 -7.07 10.14 13.59
CA ALA A 159 -6.55 10.51 14.90
C ALA A 159 -5.16 9.89 15.18
N GLU A 160 -4.17 10.24 14.37
CA GLU A 160 -2.79 9.78 14.55
C GLU A 160 -2.14 10.46 15.75
N ALA A 161 -1.57 9.65 16.66
CA ALA A 161 -0.76 10.18 17.74
C ALA A 161 0.50 10.84 17.15
N ARG A 162 0.68 12.14 17.38
CA ARG A 162 1.92 12.86 16.97
C ARG A 162 3.15 12.11 17.47
N ALA A 163 4.15 11.98 16.59
CA ALA A 163 5.44 11.38 16.92
C ALA A 163 6.22 12.29 17.86
#